data_AF-A0A381V1I4-F1
#
_entry.id   AF-A0A381V1I4-F1
#
_cell.length_a   1.000
_cell.length_b   1.000
_cell.length_c   1.000
_cell.angle_alpha   90.00
_cell.angle_beta   90.00
_cell.angle_gamma   90.00
#
_symmetry.space_group_name_H-M   'P 1'
#
loop_
_entity.id
_entity.type
_entity.pdbx_description
1 polymer ?
#
loop_
_entity_poly.entity_id
_entity_poly.type
_entity_poly.pdbx_seq_one_letter_code
_entity_poly.pdbx_strand_id
1 'polypeptide(L)' 'MAHISLLGCGTWGSTLAQVLGRNGHSVTAWHYKMDVVDDMIRSRMHPNISDFEFHSNIIFK' A
#
# COMPACT_ATOMS: atom_id res chain seq x y z
N MET A 1 9.64 -13.19 7.90
CA MET A 1 8.36 -12.89 7.22
C MET A 1 7.31 -12.64 8.30
N ALA A 2 6.65 -11.49 8.29
CA ALA A 2 5.58 -11.15 9.24
C ALA A 2 4.36 -10.62 8.49
N HIS A 3 3.18 -10.69 9.11
CA HIS A 3 1.95 -10.12 8.60
C HIS A 3 1.67 -8.79 9.30
N ILE A 4 1.64 -7.71 8.54
CA ILE A 4 1.54 -6.34 9.09
C ILE A 4 0.31 -5.67 8.48
N SER A 5 -0.58 -5.19 9.33
CA SER A 5 -1.71 -4.35 8.91
C SER A 5 -1.38 -2.90 9.15
N LEU A 6 -1.49 -2.08 8.11
CA LEU A 6 -1.22 -0.65 8.14
C LEU A 6 -2.54 0.09 7.97
N LEU A 7 -3.00 0.74 9.04
CA LEU A 7 -4.25 1.49 9.06
C LEU A 7 -3.99 2.91 8.56
N GLY A 8 -4.37 3.19 7.32
CA GLY A 8 -4.18 4.48 6.65
C GLY A 8 -3.02 4.46 5.66
N CYS A 9 -3.32 4.29 4.38
CA CYS A 9 -2.35 4.33 3.29
C CYS A 9 -2.38 5.62 2.46
N GLY A 10 -2.26 6.76 3.15
CA GLY A 10 -1.85 8.02 2.52
C GLY A 10 -0.35 8.00 2.17
N THR A 11 0.22 9.12 1.75
CA THR A 11 1.63 9.21 1.28
C THR A 11 2.64 8.53 2.21
N TRP A 12 2.60 8.83 3.51
CA TRP A 12 3.53 8.26 4.47
C TRP A 12 3.26 6.77 4.75
N GLY A 13 1.99 6.40 4.96
CA GLY A 13 1.60 5.01 5.19
C GLY A 13 1.96 4.09 4.03
N SER A 14 1.76 4.57 2.81
CA SER A 14 2.13 3.88 1.58
C SER A 14 3.64 3.72 1.42
N THR A 15 4.42 4.75 1.79
CA THR A 15 5.89 4.67 1.80
C THR A 15 6.39 3.64 2.82
N LEU A 16 5.80 3.61 4.03
CA LEU A 16 6.14 2.60 5.03
C LEU A 16 5.75 1.18 4.59
N ALA A 17 4.54 1.02 4.02
CA ALA A 17 4.10 -0.24 3.43
C ALA A 17 5.07 -0.74 2.35
N GLN A 18 5.62 0.16 1.54
CA GLN A 18 6.61 -0.16 0.51
C GLN A 18 7.91 -0.68 1.09
N VAL A 19 8.44 -0.06 2.14
CA VAL A 19 9.66 -0.53 2.82
C VAL A 19 9.41 -1.92 3.43
N LEU A 20 8.28 -2.11 4.11
CA LEU A 20 7.91 -3.39 4.71
C LEU A 20 7.72 -4.50 3.65
N GLY A 21 7.06 -4.18 2.53
CA GLY A 21 6.84 -5.09 1.42
C GLY A 21 8.16 -5.53 0.77
N ARG A 22 9.08 -4.59 0.53
CA ARG A 22 10.43 -4.86 -0.01
C ARG A 22 11.30 -5.67 0.94
N ASN A 23 11.10 -5.52 2.25
CA ASN A 23 11.78 -6.33 3.27
C ASN A 23 11.19 -7.75 3.42
N GLY A 24 10.28 -8.15 2.54
CA GLY A 24 9.70 -9.49 2.57
C GLY A 24 8.75 -9.68 3.74
N HIS A 25 7.94 -8.66 4.07
CA HIS A 25 6.75 -8.81 4.91
C HIS A 25 5.49 -8.79 4.06
N SER A 26 4.46 -9.51 4.49
CA SER A 26 3.12 -9.43 3.88
C SER A 26 2.37 -8.27 4.51
N VAL A 27 2.03 -7.26 3.70
CA VAL A 27 1.44 -6.01 4.19
C VAL A 27 0.00 -5.89 3.71
N THR A 28 -0.91 -5.62 4.63
CA THR A 28 -2.29 -5.23 4.32
C THR A 28 -2.44 -3.75 4.61
N ALA A 29 -2.62 -2.95 3.58
CA ALA A 29 -2.81 -1.51 3.67
C ALA A 29 -4.31 -1.19 3.62
N TRP A 30 -4.83 -0.53 4.65
CA TRP A 30 -6.24 -0.18 4.75
C TRP A 30 -6.49 1.31 4.52
N HIS A 31 -7.59 1.64 3.87
CA HIS A 31 -8.08 3.02 3.75
C HIS A 31 -9.59 3.10 3.92
N TYR A 32 -10.09 4.18 4.53
CA TYR A 32 -11.53 4.38 4.75
C TYR A 32 -12.30 4.76 3.48
N LYS A 33 -11.59 5.21 2.44
CA LYS A 33 -12.16 5.65 1.16
C LYS A 33 -11.98 4.54 0.12
N MET A 34 -13.08 3.95 -0.30
CA MET A 34 -13.07 2.78 -1.18
C MET A 34 -12.66 3.10 -2.60
N ASP A 35 -13.01 4.27 -3.12
CA ASP A 35 -12.53 4.78 -4.41
C ASP A 35 -11.00 4.83 -4.49
N VAL A 36 -10.35 5.32 -3.43
CA VAL A 36 -8.88 5.35 -3.34
C VAL A 36 -8.30 3.93 -3.32
N VAL A 37 -8.93 3.01 -2.56
CA VAL A 37 -8.51 1.60 -2.50
C VAL A 37 -8.62 0.95 -3.88
N ASP A 38 -9.76 1.09 -4.55
CA ASP A 38 -10.02 0.51 -5.86
C ASP A 38 -9.04 1.05 -6.91
N ASP A 39 -8.73 2.34 -6.86
CA ASP A 39 -7.74 2.97 -7.73
C ASP A 39 -6.33 2.41 -7.49
N MET A 40 -5.91 2.24 -6.23
CA MET A 40 -4.60 1.66 -5.91
C MET A 40 -4.52 0.16 -6.24
N ILE A 41 -5.62 -0.59 -6.10
CA ILE A 41 -5.69 -2.00 -6.51
C ILE A 41 -5.53 -2.11 -8.03
N ARG A 42 -6.30 -1.30 -8.78
CA ARG A 42 -6.33 -1.34 -10.25
C ARG A 42 -5.02 -0.84 -10.86
N SER A 43 -4.53 0.31 -10.41
CA SER A 43 -3.36 0.94 -11.00
C SER A 43 -2.04 0.38 -10.46
N ARG A 44 -2.05 -0.17 -9.24
CA ARG A 44 -0.84 -0.48 -8.47
C ARG A 44 0.08 0.72 -8.23
N MET A 45 -0.45 1.93 -8.41
CA MET A 45 0.27 3.19 -8.26
C MET A 45 -0.31 4.00 -7.09
N HIS A 46 0.53 4.79 -6.42
CA HIS A 46 0.04 5.76 -5.45
C HIS A 46 -0.40 7.05 -6.15
N PRO A 47 -1.62 7.58 -5.88
CA PRO A 47 -2.18 8.71 -6.63
C PRO A 47 -1.41 10.02 -6.46
N ASN A 48 -0.74 10.21 -5.31
CA ASN A 48 -0.05 11.46 -4.98
C ASN A 48 1.49 11.34 -4.95
N ILE A 49 2.07 10.22 -5.39
CA ILE A 49 3.52 10.04 -5.47
C ILE A 49 3.86 9.60 -6.90
N SER A 50 4.58 10.45 -7.63
CA SER A 50 5.01 10.13 -9.00
C SER A 50 5.87 8.87 -9.02
N ASP A 51 5.63 8.01 -10.02
CA ASP A 51 6.38 6.78 -10.27
C ASP A 51 6.46 5.81 -9.08
N PHE A 52 5.45 5.85 -8.20
CA PHE A 52 5.37 4.97 -7.04
C PHE A 52 4.50 3.76 -7.33
N GLU A 53 5.14 2.66 -7.73
CA GLU A 53 4.49 1.35 -7.87
C GLU A 53 4.62 0.54 -6.58
N PHE A 54 3.48 0.07 -6.09
CA PHE A 54 3.41 -0.73 -4.87
C PHE A 54 3.98 -2.13 -5.08
N HIS A 55 4.83 -2.57 -4.15
CA HIS A 55 5.37 -3.92 -4.12
C HIS A 55 4.27 -4.99 -4.03
N SER A 56 4.43 -6.12 -4.71
CA SER A 56 3.43 -7.21 -4.79
C SER A 56 3.01 -7.79 -3.45
N ASN A 57 3.88 -7.66 -2.43
CA ASN A 57 3.59 -8.05 -1.04
C ASN A 57 2.59 -7.13 -0.32
N ILE A 58 2.12 -6.06 -0.96
CA ILE A 58 1.16 -5.09 -0.40
C ILE A 58 -0.20 -5.31 -1.06
N ILE A 59 -1.18 -5.70 -0.25
CA ILE A 59 -2.58 -5.80 -0.65
C ILE A 59 -3.38 -4.66 -0.01
N PHE A 60 -4.42 -4.19 -0.70
CA PHE A 60 -5.29 -3.13 -0.18
C PHE A 60 -6.63 -3.70 0.30
N LYS A 61 -7.17 -3.11 1.35
CA LYS A 61 -8.43 -3.47 2.01
C LYS A 61 -9.24 -2.23 2.39
#